data_AF-A0ABC8CL45-F1
#
_entry.id   AF-A0ABC8CL45-F1
#
_cell.length_a   1.000
_cell.length_b   1.000
_cell.length_c   1.000
_cell.angle_alpha   90.00
_cell.angle_beta   90.00
_cell.angle_gamma   90.00
#
_symmetry.space_group_name_H-M   'P 1'
#
loop_
_entity.id
_entity.type
_entity.pdbx_description
1 polymer ?
#
loop_
_entity_poly.entity_id
_entity_poly.type
_entity_poly.pdbx_seq_one_letter_code
_entity_poly.pdbx_strand_id
1 'polypeptide(L)'
;MAENDPLAPLFALPGVENAAAQAVQKISRAHRRPAGLRKFDVISAESAMRGARAAVFVEGLNISPNLQPEDAADGPLANAISAYSVLAPEVQSTTVRTFARSPLQVLARLDVAAGGTGIPAASGAARVQALARLISSGSGMIFDRLLPVVLHAELAAYGVFGSRSHLIGMVAARIAAIHSGFDPRGFAVPETYYNRHRDEYWEAISAYPEQPGKTLEFLLKAWAAGGEEADGIARSA
;
A
#
# COMPACT_ATOMS: atom_id res chain seq x y z
N MET A 1 12.08 10.80 21.22
CA MET A 1 12.36 10.21 19.89
C MET A 1 13.21 9.00 20.13
N ALA A 2 12.87 7.83 19.57
CA ALA A 2 13.77 6.68 19.66
C ALA A 2 15.14 7.11 19.12
N GLU A 3 16.17 6.96 19.93
CA GLU A 3 17.49 7.58 19.73
C GLU A 3 18.21 7.07 18.46
N ASN A 4 17.61 6.12 17.74
CA ASN A 4 18.00 5.65 16.40
C ASN A 4 16.78 5.10 15.63
N ASP A 5 15.86 5.95 15.18
CA ASP A 5 14.80 5.51 14.24
C ASP A 5 15.44 5.15 12.88
N PRO A 6 15.32 3.89 12.40
CA PRO A 6 15.96 3.45 11.16
C PRO A 6 15.46 4.18 9.91
N LEU A 7 14.29 4.83 9.98
CA LEU A 7 13.72 5.60 8.88
C LEU A 7 14.08 7.10 8.94
N ALA A 8 14.73 7.57 10.01
CA ALA A 8 15.14 8.98 10.14
C ALA A 8 16.02 9.47 8.98
N PRO A 9 17.00 8.69 8.45
CA PRO A 9 17.78 9.12 7.29
C PRO A 9 16.94 9.35 6.03
N LEU A 10 15.92 8.50 5.81
CA LEU A 10 15.01 8.64 4.67
C LEU A 10 14.07 9.84 4.85
N PHE A 11 13.62 10.10 6.09
CA PHE A 11 12.75 11.23 6.41
C PHE A 11 13.45 12.58 6.22
N ALA A 12 14.76 12.65 6.46
CA ALA A 12 15.58 13.84 6.27
C ALA A 12 15.93 14.14 4.80
N LEU A 13 15.58 13.26 3.86
CA LEU A 13 15.80 13.52 2.44
C LEU A 13 14.94 14.71 1.98
N PRO A 14 15.42 15.50 1.00
CA PRO A 14 14.69 16.64 0.49
C PRO A 14 13.24 16.27 0.10
N GLY A 15 12.28 17.12 0.46
CA GLY A 15 10.87 16.96 0.08
C GLY A 15 10.07 15.90 0.83
N VAL A 16 10.71 14.88 1.43
CA VAL A 16 10.03 13.72 2.04
C VAL A 16 9.16 14.12 3.23
N GLU A 17 9.69 14.88 4.19
CA GLU A 17 8.91 15.35 5.36
C GLU A 17 7.67 16.15 4.94
N ASN A 18 7.84 17.07 3.98
CA ASN A 18 6.75 17.92 3.50
C ASN A 18 5.67 17.07 2.79
N ALA A 19 6.08 16.17 1.89
CA ALA A 19 5.16 15.27 1.21
C ALA A 19 4.39 14.38 2.21
N ALA A 20 5.07 13.88 3.26
CA ALA A 20 4.44 13.11 4.33
C ALA A 20 3.41 13.92 5.12
N ALA A 21 3.74 15.17 5.47
CA ALA A 21 2.81 16.07 6.14
C ALA A 21 1.57 16.37 5.29
N GLN A 22 1.75 16.58 3.97
CA GLN A 22 0.64 16.78 3.04
C GLN A 22 -0.26 15.55 2.94
N ALA A 23 0.33 14.35 2.84
CA ALA A 23 -0.42 13.09 2.80
C ALA A 23 -1.29 12.93 4.07
N VAL A 24 -0.71 13.10 5.26
CA VAL A 24 -1.46 13.06 6.53
C VAL A 24 -2.61 14.07 6.52
N GLN A 25 -2.39 15.30 6.07
CA GLN A 25 -3.42 16.33 6.02
C GLN A 25 -4.59 15.92 5.11
N LYS A 26 -4.31 15.39 3.92
CA LYS A 26 -5.35 14.99 2.95
C LYS A 26 -6.12 13.78 3.42
N ILE A 27 -5.43 12.74 3.90
CA ILE A 27 -6.05 11.52 4.45
C ILE A 27 -6.96 11.87 5.63
N SER A 28 -6.49 12.70 6.56
CA SER A 28 -7.26 13.12 7.74
C SER A 28 -8.60 13.79 7.42
N ARG A 29 -8.76 14.39 6.22
CA ARG A 29 -10.01 15.04 5.83
C ARG A 29 -11.14 14.03 5.65
N ALA A 30 -10.87 12.92 4.95
CA ALA A 30 -11.86 11.86 4.74
C ALA A 30 -12.32 11.25 6.07
N HIS A 31 -11.39 11.02 7.00
CA HIS A 31 -11.68 10.48 8.34
C HIS A 31 -12.57 11.37 9.21
N ARG A 32 -12.57 12.69 8.98
CA ARG A 32 -13.39 13.66 9.74
C ARG A 32 -14.79 13.85 9.15
N ARG A 33 -15.12 13.21 8.01
CA ARG A 33 -16.45 13.30 7.39
C ARG A 33 -17.48 12.49 8.18
N PRO A 34 -18.76 12.92 8.22
CA PRO A 34 -19.83 12.13 8.83
C PRO A 34 -19.94 10.71 8.27
N ALA A 35 -19.78 10.53 6.96
CA ALA A 35 -19.79 9.20 6.33
C ALA A 35 -18.60 8.34 6.80
N GLY A 36 -17.40 8.93 6.94
CA GLY A 36 -16.23 8.25 7.52
C GLY A 36 -16.40 7.81 8.97
N LEU A 37 -17.37 8.38 9.70
CA LEU A 37 -17.74 7.98 11.05
C LEU A 37 -18.86 6.94 11.11
N ARG A 38 -19.75 6.91 10.11
CA ARG A 38 -21.01 6.14 10.14
C ARG A 38 -21.07 4.96 9.16
N LYS A 39 -20.29 5.02 8.07
CA LYS A 39 -20.29 4.08 6.93
C LYS A 39 -18.86 3.72 6.51
N PHE A 40 -17.98 3.60 7.49
CA PHE A 40 -16.55 3.41 7.21
C PHE A 40 -16.27 2.09 6.49
N ASP A 41 -17.05 1.05 6.79
CA ASP A 41 -17.05 -0.26 6.15
C ASP A 41 -17.29 -0.15 4.64
N VAL A 42 -18.30 0.61 4.23
CA VAL A 42 -18.62 0.85 2.81
C VAL A 42 -17.47 1.58 2.12
N ILE A 43 -16.94 2.64 2.73
CA ILE A 43 -15.83 3.43 2.17
C ILE A 43 -14.57 2.57 2.03
N SER A 44 -14.23 1.77 3.04
CA SER A 44 -13.07 0.88 3.02
C SER A 44 -13.22 -0.22 1.96
N ALA A 45 -14.40 -0.83 1.83
CA ALA A 45 -14.66 -1.84 0.81
C ALA A 45 -14.56 -1.27 -0.62
N GLU A 46 -15.17 -0.09 -0.86
CA GLU A 46 -15.07 0.59 -2.15
C GLU A 46 -13.62 1.00 -2.47
N SER A 47 -12.91 1.52 -1.47
CA SER A 47 -11.49 1.88 -1.56
C SER A 47 -10.61 0.69 -1.96
N ALA A 48 -10.83 -0.48 -1.34
CA ALA A 48 -10.11 -1.71 -1.66
C ALA A 48 -10.40 -2.19 -3.10
N MET A 49 -11.66 -2.17 -3.53
CA MET A 49 -12.04 -2.57 -4.88
C MET A 49 -11.51 -1.61 -5.96
N ARG A 50 -11.54 -0.30 -5.71
CA ARG A 50 -10.93 0.70 -6.61
C ARG A 50 -9.41 0.49 -6.68
N GLY A 51 -8.76 0.24 -5.55
CA GLY A 51 -7.34 -0.09 -5.47
C GLY A 51 -6.98 -1.32 -6.29
N ALA A 52 -7.70 -2.42 -6.12
CA ALA A 52 -7.50 -3.66 -6.87
C ALA A 52 -7.60 -3.45 -8.38
N ARG A 53 -8.64 -2.76 -8.86
CA ARG A 53 -8.81 -2.46 -10.29
C ARG A 53 -7.70 -1.56 -10.82
N ALA A 54 -7.33 -0.52 -10.09
CA ALA A 54 -6.26 0.40 -10.48
C ALA A 54 -4.90 -0.31 -10.57
N ALA A 55 -4.59 -1.23 -9.64
CA ALA A 55 -3.35 -1.99 -9.63
C ALA A 55 -3.15 -2.82 -10.90
N VAL A 56 -4.23 -3.41 -11.46
CA VAL A 56 -4.16 -4.15 -12.73
C VAL A 56 -3.69 -3.25 -13.88
N PHE A 57 -4.21 -2.01 -13.95
CA PHE A 57 -3.81 -1.06 -14.99
C PHE A 57 -2.39 -0.51 -14.79
N VAL A 58 -1.91 -0.39 -13.55
CA VAL A 58 -0.51 -0.03 -13.28
C VAL A 58 0.45 -1.06 -13.88
N GLU A 59 0.13 -2.35 -13.80
CA GLU A 59 0.88 -3.43 -14.47
C GLU A 59 0.78 -3.38 -16.01
N GLY A 60 -0.09 -2.53 -16.57
CA GLY A 60 -0.38 -2.48 -18.01
C GLY A 60 -1.26 -3.64 -18.47
N LEU A 61 -1.91 -4.32 -17.54
CA LEU A 61 -2.84 -5.40 -17.82
C LEU A 61 -4.23 -4.80 -18.05
N ASN A 62 -4.99 -5.40 -18.97
CA ASN A 62 -6.33 -4.93 -19.31
C ASN A 62 -7.40 -5.74 -18.58
N ILE A 63 -8.41 -5.04 -18.08
CA ILE A 63 -9.66 -5.65 -17.62
C ILE A 63 -10.62 -5.64 -18.80
N SER A 64 -11.17 -6.80 -19.17
CA SER A 64 -12.20 -6.86 -20.22
C SER A 64 -13.38 -5.95 -19.86
N PRO A 65 -13.87 -5.10 -20.79
CA PRO A 65 -15.05 -4.30 -20.53
C PRO A 65 -16.32 -5.14 -20.38
N ASN A 66 -16.30 -6.40 -20.85
CA ASN A 66 -17.39 -7.36 -20.77
C ASN A 66 -17.09 -8.51 -19.78
N LEU A 67 -16.30 -8.24 -18.74
CA LEU A 67 -15.94 -9.25 -17.74
C LEU A 67 -17.21 -9.83 -17.11
N GLN A 68 -17.45 -11.11 -17.33
CA GLN A 68 -18.53 -11.82 -16.66
C GLN A 68 -18.10 -12.25 -15.24
N PRO A 69 -19.05 -12.49 -14.32
CA PRO A 69 -18.72 -12.98 -12.97
C PRO A 69 -17.83 -14.24 -12.97
N GLU A 70 -18.03 -15.15 -13.93
CA GLU A 70 -17.22 -16.35 -14.14
C GLU A 70 -15.80 -16.06 -14.63
N ASP A 71 -15.59 -14.96 -15.37
CA ASP A 71 -14.27 -14.52 -15.84
C ASP A 71 -13.45 -13.87 -14.71
N ALA A 72 -14.11 -13.47 -13.62
CA ALA A 72 -13.45 -12.91 -12.43
C ALA A 72 -12.86 -13.99 -11.50
N ALA A 73 -13.04 -15.27 -11.84
CA ALA A 73 -12.51 -16.39 -11.04
C ALA A 73 -10.99 -16.58 -11.22
N ASP A 74 -10.45 -16.24 -12.39
CA ASP A 74 -9.04 -16.42 -12.73
C ASP A 74 -8.46 -15.19 -13.47
N GLY A 75 -7.14 -15.00 -13.36
CA GLY A 75 -6.40 -13.95 -14.09
C GLY A 75 -6.04 -12.71 -13.28
N PRO A 76 -5.52 -11.65 -13.93
CA PRO A 76 -4.92 -10.50 -13.23
C PRO A 76 -5.85 -9.77 -12.27
N LEU A 77 -7.11 -9.58 -12.66
CA LEU A 77 -8.09 -8.94 -11.79
C LEU A 77 -8.50 -9.83 -10.62
N ALA A 78 -8.67 -11.13 -10.84
CA ALA A 78 -8.95 -12.09 -9.78
C ALA A 78 -7.83 -12.10 -8.73
N ASN A 79 -6.58 -12.14 -9.19
CA ASN A 79 -5.39 -12.08 -8.33
C ASN A 79 -5.31 -10.75 -7.56
N ALA A 80 -5.61 -9.63 -8.22
CA ALA A 80 -5.64 -8.32 -7.55
C ALA A 80 -6.76 -8.26 -6.49
N ILE A 81 -7.99 -8.67 -6.81
CA ILE A 81 -9.11 -8.72 -5.85
C ILE A 81 -8.76 -9.63 -4.68
N SER A 82 -8.22 -10.81 -4.95
CA SER A 82 -7.77 -11.77 -3.93
C SER A 82 -6.71 -11.16 -3.01
N ALA A 83 -5.69 -10.48 -3.56
CA ALA A 83 -4.67 -9.81 -2.77
C ALA A 83 -5.25 -8.67 -1.91
N TYR A 84 -6.15 -7.85 -2.45
CA TYR A 84 -6.80 -6.74 -1.72
C TYR A 84 -7.86 -7.21 -0.71
N SER A 85 -8.36 -8.46 -0.82
CA SER A 85 -9.39 -9.00 0.08
C SER A 85 -9.00 -8.96 1.57
N VAL A 86 -7.70 -8.96 1.87
CA VAL A 86 -7.18 -8.87 3.25
C VAL A 86 -7.47 -7.52 3.91
N LEU A 87 -7.88 -6.52 3.14
CA LEU A 87 -8.28 -5.18 3.58
C LEU A 87 -9.80 -5.06 3.79
N ALA A 88 -10.58 -6.09 3.44
CA ALA A 88 -12.03 -6.08 3.60
C ALA A 88 -12.41 -5.87 5.08
N PRO A 89 -13.49 -5.11 5.37
CA PRO A 89 -13.83 -4.70 6.74
C PRO A 89 -13.88 -5.85 7.75
N GLU A 90 -14.35 -7.02 7.34
CA GLU A 90 -14.54 -8.20 8.18
C GLU A 90 -13.23 -8.83 8.64
N VAL A 91 -12.17 -8.71 7.84
CA VAL A 91 -10.87 -9.37 8.10
C VAL A 91 -9.75 -8.38 8.43
N GLN A 92 -9.91 -7.10 8.11
CA GLN A 92 -8.88 -6.07 8.23
C GLN A 92 -8.22 -6.02 9.61
N SER A 93 -9.00 -6.04 10.69
CA SER A 93 -8.47 -5.98 12.06
C SER A 93 -7.60 -7.20 12.40
N THR A 94 -7.96 -8.38 11.90
CA THR A 94 -7.19 -9.62 12.05
C THR A 94 -5.92 -9.59 11.19
N THR A 95 -6.02 -9.09 9.95
CA THR A 95 -4.88 -8.89 9.06
C THR A 95 -3.83 -7.99 9.70
N VAL A 96 -4.23 -6.81 10.19
CA VAL A 96 -3.33 -5.81 10.80
C VAL A 96 -2.70 -6.34 12.09
N ARG A 97 -3.48 -7.02 12.94
CA ARG A 97 -2.96 -7.66 14.16
C ARG A 97 -1.92 -8.73 13.84
N THR A 98 -2.16 -9.53 12.80
CA THR A 98 -1.21 -10.55 12.34
C THR A 98 0.02 -9.89 11.73
N PHE A 99 -0.15 -8.81 10.97
CA PHE A 99 0.93 -8.07 10.34
C PHE A 99 1.90 -7.50 11.38
N ALA A 100 1.41 -6.96 12.49
CA ALA A 100 2.25 -6.45 13.56
C ALA A 100 3.12 -7.54 14.23
N ARG A 101 2.58 -8.75 14.41
CA ARG A 101 3.24 -9.85 15.17
C ARG A 101 4.03 -10.82 14.30
N SER A 102 3.53 -11.06 13.10
CA SER A 102 4.00 -12.08 12.15
C SER A 102 3.99 -11.51 10.72
N PRO A 103 4.70 -10.42 10.42
CA PRO A 103 4.65 -9.76 9.12
C PRO A 103 5.01 -10.69 7.96
N LEU A 104 5.97 -11.60 8.16
CA LEU A 104 6.36 -12.61 7.16
C LEU A 104 5.19 -13.51 6.74
N GLN A 105 4.32 -13.87 7.69
CA GLN A 105 3.14 -14.69 7.41
C GLN A 105 2.14 -13.94 6.52
N VAL A 106 1.95 -12.64 6.77
CA VAL A 106 1.05 -11.81 5.95
C VAL A 106 1.62 -11.62 4.55
N LEU A 107 2.92 -11.33 4.41
CA LEU A 107 3.55 -11.20 3.09
C LEU A 107 3.50 -12.50 2.29
N ALA A 108 3.72 -13.66 2.94
CA ALA A 108 3.57 -14.96 2.29
C ALA A 108 2.12 -15.20 1.82
N ARG A 109 1.13 -14.88 2.65
CA ARG A 109 -0.30 -14.99 2.26
C ARG A 109 -0.67 -14.07 1.11
N LEU A 110 -0.12 -12.85 1.07
CA LEU A 110 -0.31 -11.92 -0.04
C LEU A 110 0.27 -12.47 -1.34
N ASP A 111 1.48 -13.04 -1.31
CA ASP A 111 2.07 -13.66 -2.50
C ASP A 111 1.20 -14.82 -3.00
N VAL A 112 0.72 -15.70 -2.12
CA VAL A 112 -0.22 -16.77 -2.50
C VAL A 112 -1.52 -16.21 -3.09
N ALA A 113 -2.12 -15.20 -2.46
CA ALA A 113 -3.34 -14.56 -2.97
C ALA A 113 -3.13 -13.91 -4.35
N ALA A 114 -1.92 -13.44 -4.63
CA ALA A 114 -1.51 -12.89 -5.92
C ALA A 114 -1.08 -13.98 -6.95
N GLY A 115 -1.25 -15.26 -6.64
CA GLY A 115 -0.92 -16.39 -7.53
C GLY A 115 0.52 -16.92 -7.40
N GLY A 116 1.19 -16.61 -6.29
CA GLY A 116 2.54 -17.08 -5.95
C GLY A 116 2.57 -18.31 -5.04
N THR A 117 3.76 -18.59 -4.48
CA THR A 117 4.02 -19.77 -3.63
C THR A 117 4.11 -19.43 -2.15
N GLY A 118 4.08 -18.14 -1.80
CA GLY A 118 4.30 -17.65 -0.44
C GLY A 118 5.78 -17.57 -0.04
N ILE A 119 6.69 -17.87 -0.96
CA ILE A 119 8.13 -17.93 -0.70
C ILE A 119 8.82 -16.79 -1.45
N PRO A 120 9.51 -15.86 -0.76
CA PRO A 120 10.27 -14.82 -1.43
C PRO A 120 11.44 -15.43 -2.21
N ALA A 121 11.87 -14.74 -3.27
CA ALA A 121 13.09 -15.08 -3.98
C ALA A 121 14.29 -15.10 -3.02
N ALA A 122 15.23 -16.04 -3.23
CA ALA A 122 16.39 -16.20 -2.36
C ALA A 122 17.20 -14.90 -2.20
N SER A 123 17.31 -14.11 -3.27
CA SER A 123 17.96 -12.79 -3.28
C SER A 123 17.27 -11.74 -2.40
N GLY A 124 15.97 -11.88 -2.14
CA GLY A 124 15.17 -10.92 -1.36
C GLY A 124 14.85 -11.38 0.06
N ALA A 125 15.20 -12.61 0.46
CA ALA A 125 14.86 -13.17 1.76
C ALA A 125 15.40 -12.33 2.94
N ALA A 126 16.67 -11.90 2.87
CA ALA A 126 17.27 -11.05 3.90
C ALA A 126 16.56 -9.69 4.03
N ARG A 127 16.13 -9.11 2.90
CA ARG A 127 15.39 -7.85 2.86
C ARG A 127 14.02 -7.99 3.50
N VAL A 128 13.27 -9.04 3.17
CA VAL A 128 11.97 -9.32 3.79
C VAL A 128 12.08 -9.58 5.29
N GLN A 129 13.16 -10.23 5.75
CA GLN A 129 13.45 -10.35 7.18
C GLN A 129 13.75 -9.00 7.85
N ALA A 130 14.48 -8.11 7.18
CA ALA A 130 14.75 -6.77 7.69
C ALA A 130 13.47 -5.92 7.78
N LEU A 131 12.62 -5.97 6.75
CA LEU A 131 11.30 -5.34 6.74
C LEU A 131 10.40 -5.88 7.85
N ALA A 132 10.39 -7.19 8.08
CA ALA A 132 9.66 -7.80 9.17
C ALA A 132 10.10 -7.26 10.54
N ARG A 133 11.41 -7.12 10.78
CA ARG A 133 11.93 -6.51 12.01
C ARG A 133 11.51 -5.04 12.14
N LEU A 134 11.58 -4.27 11.04
CA LEU A 134 11.11 -2.88 11.01
C LEU A 134 9.63 -2.79 11.40
N ILE A 135 8.76 -3.61 10.80
CA ILE A 135 7.32 -3.64 11.09
C ILE A 135 7.05 -3.97 12.56
N SER A 136 7.71 -5.00 13.11
CA SER A 136 7.41 -5.47 14.47
C SER A 136 8.02 -4.64 15.60
N SER A 137 9.02 -3.80 15.32
CA SER A 137 9.75 -3.03 16.35
C SER A 137 9.70 -1.51 16.18
N GLY A 138 9.30 -1.03 15.01
CA GLY A 138 9.21 0.40 14.73
C GLY A 138 8.04 1.07 15.45
N SER A 139 8.21 2.34 15.78
CA SER A 139 7.18 3.17 16.40
C SER A 139 7.52 4.65 16.28
N GLY A 140 6.51 5.51 16.44
CA GLY A 140 6.67 6.96 16.45
C GLY A 140 6.44 7.61 15.09
N MET A 141 6.40 8.94 15.08
CA MET A 141 5.88 9.71 13.95
C MET A 141 6.57 9.42 12.60
N ILE A 142 7.89 9.22 12.59
CA ILE A 142 8.64 8.95 11.36
C ILE A 142 8.29 7.56 10.84
N PHE A 143 8.35 6.55 11.71
CA PHE A 143 7.84 5.21 11.40
C PHE A 143 6.42 5.26 10.85
N ASP A 144 5.52 5.97 11.53
CA ASP A 144 4.11 5.97 11.14
C ASP A 144 3.91 6.53 9.73
N ARG A 145 4.65 7.59 9.39
CA ARG A 145 4.53 8.28 8.10
C ARG A 145 5.27 7.61 6.95
N LEU A 146 6.36 6.88 7.23
CA LEU A 146 7.20 6.31 6.19
C LEU A 146 7.03 4.81 5.97
N LEU A 147 6.56 4.05 6.96
CA LEU A 147 6.40 2.61 6.81
C LEU A 147 5.63 2.21 5.54
N PRO A 148 4.48 2.84 5.18
CA PRO A 148 3.72 2.43 4.00
C PRO A 148 4.52 2.58 2.70
N VAL A 149 5.21 3.70 2.52
CA VAL A 149 5.92 4.04 1.28
C VAL A 149 7.27 3.34 1.17
N VAL A 150 7.98 3.16 2.29
CA VAL A 150 9.23 2.39 2.33
C VAL A 150 8.93 0.92 2.05
N LEU A 151 7.91 0.34 2.67
CA LEU A 151 7.55 -1.06 2.42
C LEU A 151 7.15 -1.30 0.96
N HIS A 152 6.37 -0.38 0.37
CA HIS A 152 6.04 -0.44 -1.05
C HIS A 152 7.31 -0.46 -1.90
N ALA A 153 8.15 0.55 -1.76
CA ALA A 153 9.35 0.73 -2.58
C ALA A 153 10.32 -0.45 -2.43
N GLU A 154 10.55 -0.92 -1.21
CA GLU A 154 11.45 -2.03 -0.90
C GLU A 154 10.99 -3.36 -1.50
N LEU A 155 9.68 -3.63 -1.49
CA LEU A 155 9.15 -4.85 -2.12
C LEU A 155 9.20 -4.75 -3.64
N ALA A 156 8.71 -3.64 -4.19
CA ALA A 156 8.56 -3.44 -5.63
C ALA A 156 9.91 -3.28 -6.35
N ALA A 157 10.81 -2.44 -5.86
CA ALA A 157 12.08 -2.13 -6.53
C ALA A 157 13.05 -3.33 -6.55
N TYR A 158 13.01 -4.16 -5.52
CA TYR A 158 13.89 -5.33 -5.40
C TYR A 158 13.26 -6.64 -5.88
N GLY A 159 12.02 -6.60 -6.37
CA GLY A 159 11.36 -7.77 -6.97
C GLY A 159 11.32 -8.99 -6.05
N VAL A 160 11.11 -8.80 -4.74
CA VAL A 160 11.31 -9.85 -3.73
C VAL A 160 10.39 -11.07 -3.93
N PHE A 161 9.25 -10.87 -4.59
CA PHE A 161 8.29 -11.91 -4.98
C PHE A 161 8.17 -12.04 -6.51
N GLY A 162 9.23 -11.67 -7.25
CA GLY A 162 9.22 -11.65 -8.72
C GLY A 162 8.25 -10.62 -9.28
N SER A 163 7.54 -10.94 -10.37
CA SER A 163 6.61 -10.02 -11.05
C SER A 163 5.45 -9.54 -10.17
N ARG A 164 5.10 -10.27 -9.10
CA ARG A 164 4.00 -9.91 -8.19
C ARG A 164 4.40 -8.83 -7.17
N SER A 165 5.69 -8.48 -7.08
CA SER A 165 6.20 -7.60 -6.03
C SER A 165 5.59 -6.21 -6.05
N HIS A 166 5.18 -5.71 -7.21
CA HIS A 166 4.51 -4.43 -7.36
C HIS A 166 3.10 -4.47 -6.75
N LEU A 167 2.28 -5.47 -7.12
CA LEU A 167 0.96 -5.68 -6.52
C LEU A 167 1.05 -5.90 -5.00
N ILE A 168 1.96 -6.79 -4.56
CA ILE A 168 2.18 -7.05 -3.13
C ILE A 168 2.64 -5.77 -2.42
N GLY A 169 3.51 -4.99 -3.04
CA GLY A 169 3.99 -3.71 -2.51
C GLY A 169 2.85 -2.72 -2.26
N MET A 170 1.93 -2.57 -3.21
CA MET A 170 0.75 -1.71 -3.05
C MET A 170 -0.14 -2.18 -1.88
N VAL A 171 -0.49 -3.47 -1.85
CA VAL A 171 -1.36 -4.01 -0.78
C VAL A 171 -0.67 -3.95 0.58
N ALA A 172 0.61 -4.30 0.66
CA ALA A 172 1.40 -4.23 1.88
C ALA A 172 1.49 -2.77 2.40
N ALA A 173 1.59 -1.78 1.51
CA ALA A 173 1.53 -0.37 1.87
C ALA A 173 0.19 0.00 2.53
N ARG A 174 -0.93 -0.50 2.00
CA ARG A 174 -2.27 -0.31 2.59
C ARG A 174 -2.36 -0.91 3.99
N ILE A 175 -1.87 -2.13 4.19
CA ILE A 175 -1.84 -2.78 5.51
C ILE A 175 -0.94 -2.00 6.47
N ALA A 176 0.24 -1.60 6.02
CA ALA A 176 1.19 -0.81 6.79
C ALA A 176 0.62 0.55 7.21
N ALA A 177 -0.16 1.20 6.36
CA ALA A 177 -0.80 2.48 6.67
C ALA A 177 -1.87 2.34 7.76
N ILE A 178 -2.62 1.24 7.76
CA ILE A 178 -3.58 0.95 8.83
C ILE A 178 -2.84 0.60 10.12
N HIS A 179 -1.80 -0.24 10.02
CA HIS A 179 -0.99 -0.67 11.16
C HIS A 179 -0.32 0.49 11.90
N SER A 180 0.29 1.40 11.15
CA SER A 180 0.96 2.60 11.68
C SER A 180 0.01 3.71 12.14
N GLY A 181 -1.26 3.64 11.75
CA GLY A 181 -2.21 4.74 11.94
C GLY A 181 -2.05 5.91 10.96
N PHE A 182 -1.23 5.76 9.91
CA PHE A 182 -1.17 6.71 8.80
C PHE A 182 -2.52 6.87 8.09
N ASP A 183 -3.24 5.77 7.92
CA ASP A 183 -4.60 5.69 7.42
C ASP A 183 -5.41 4.65 8.21
N PRO A 184 -5.89 4.97 9.43
CA PRO A 184 -6.38 3.99 10.40
C PRO A 184 -7.58 3.13 9.97
N ARG A 185 -8.26 3.49 8.88
CA ARG A 185 -9.40 2.75 8.32
C ARG A 185 -9.16 2.28 6.88
N GLY A 186 -7.98 2.56 6.33
CA GLY A 186 -7.64 2.19 4.96
C GLY A 186 -8.51 2.88 3.91
N PHE A 187 -8.82 4.16 4.09
CA PHE A 187 -9.66 4.92 3.16
C PHE A 187 -8.94 5.35 1.89
N ALA A 188 -7.68 5.78 1.98
CA ALA A 188 -6.97 6.43 0.90
C ALA A 188 -6.71 5.48 -0.27
N VAL A 189 -6.89 5.91 -1.53
CA VAL A 189 -6.68 5.07 -2.74
C VAL A 189 -5.47 5.53 -3.58
N PRO A 190 -4.23 5.32 -3.12
CA PRO A 190 -3.04 5.79 -3.84
C PRO A 190 -2.88 5.15 -5.23
N GLU A 191 -3.45 3.95 -5.44
CA GLU A 191 -3.33 3.21 -6.70
C GLU A 191 -3.91 3.95 -7.90
N THR A 192 -4.94 4.78 -7.69
CA THR A 192 -5.52 5.62 -8.75
C THR A 192 -4.53 6.67 -9.26
N TYR A 193 -3.62 7.13 -8.40
CA TYR A 193 -2.55 8.04 -8.80
C TYR A 193 -1.46 7.28 -9.55
N TYR A 194 -1.04 6.10 -9.06
CA TYR A 194 -0.07 5.26 -9.77
C TYR A 194 -0.53 4.95 -11.20
N ASN A 195 -1.81 4.63 -11.38
CA ASN A 195 -2.38 4.34 -12.70
C ASN A 195 -2.34 5.57 -13.61
N ARG A 196 -2.75 6.74 -13.11
CA ARG A 196 -2.73 8.00 -13.89
C ARG A 196 -1.32 8.46 -14.23
N HIS A 197 -0.35 8.12 -13.40
CA HIS A 197 1.06 8.47 -13.53
C HIS A 197 1.92 7.22 -13.74
N ARG A 198 1.47 6.30 -14.60
CA ARG A 198 2.05 4.96 -14.75
C ARG A 198 3.55 5.00 -15.09
N ASP A 199 3.94 5.80 -16.07
CA ASP A 199 5.34 5.87 -16.49
C ASP A 199 6.23 6.44 -15.37
N GLU A 200 5.76 7.49 -14.68
CA GLU A 200 6.44 8.08 -13.52
C GLU A 200 6.53 7.08 -12.35
N TYR A 201 5.51 6.24 -12.13
CA TYR A 201 5.53 5.19 -11.11
C TYR A 201 6.63 4.18 -11.39
N TRP A 202 6.71 3.66 -12.63
CA TRP A 202 7.72 2.68 -13.01
C TRP A 202 9.13 3.27 -12.96
N GLU A 203 9.31 4.52 -13.39
CA GLU A 203 10.56 5.25 -13.25
C GLU A 203 10.95 5.40 -11.77
N ALA A 204 10.02 5.86 -10.93
CA ALA A 204 10.25 6.07 -9.50
C ALA A 204 10.62 4.77 -8.77
N ILE A 205 9.92 3.67 -9.03
CA ILE A 205 10.23 2.37 -8.41
C ILE A 205 11.61 1.87 -8.86
N SER A 206 11.92 1.97 -10.16
CA SER A 206 13.22 1.54 -10.69
C SER A 206 14.38 2.38 -10.15
N ALA A 207 14.16 3.67 -9.90
CA ALA A 207 15.15 4.59 -9.37
C ALA A 207 15.37 4.46 -7.85
N TYR A 208 14.50 3.76 -7.11
CA TYR A 208 14.55 3.71 -5.63
C TYR A 208 15.91 3.35 -5.02
N PRO A 209 16.67 2.37 -5.55
CA PRO A 209 17.98 2.01 -4.99
C PRO A 209 18.99 3.17 -5.00
N GLU A 210 18.88 4.09 -5.95
CA GLU A 210 19.81 5.22 -6.15
C GLU A 210 19.21 6.56 -5.71
N GLN A 211 17.89 6.73 -5.83
CA GLN A 211 17.16 7.97 -5.60
C GLN A 211 15.96 7.74 -4.67
N PRO A 212 16.16 7.23 -3.43
CA PRO A 212 15.07 6.90 -2.54
C PRO A 212 14.18 8.11 -2.22
N GLY A 213 14.74 9.31 -2.11
CA GLY A 213 13.97 10.53 -1.85
C GLY A 213 12.93 10.82 -2.93
N LYS A 214 13.34 10.76 -4.21
CA LYS A 214 12.45 10.99 -5.36
C LYS A 214 11.30 9.97 -5.38
N THR A 215 11.60 8.71 -5.12
CA THR A 215 10.57 7.64 -5.05
C THR A 215 9.62 7.86 -3.88
N LEU A 216 10.14 8.13 -2.67
CA LEU A 216 9.30 8.33 -1.49
C LEU A 216 8.42 9.56 -1.64
N GLU A 217 8.92 10.66 -2.20
CA GLU A 217 8.11 11.82 -2.54
C GLU A 217 6.98 11.49 -3.52
N PHE A 218 7.26 10.72 -4.59
CA PHE A 218 6.23 10.29 -5.54
C PHE A 218 5.15 9.46 -4.86
N LEU A 219 5.54 8.47 -4.05
CA LEU A 219 4.59 7.61 -3.34
C LEU A 219 3.77 8.42 -2.31
N LEU A 220 4.39 9.34 -1.58
CA LEU A 220 3.68 10.20 -0.62
C LEU A 220 2.69 11.16 -1.31
N LYS A 221 3.03 11.69 -2.50
CA LYS A 221 2.08 12.44 -3.33
C LYS A 221 0.89 11.59 -3.76
N ALA A 222 1.13 10.32 -4.13
CA ALA A 222 0.06 9.38 -4.43
C ALA A 222 -0.85 9.11 -3.22
N TRP A 223 -0.29 8.99 -2.02
CA TRP A 223 -1.07 8.88 -0.78
C TRP A 223 -1.89 10.14 -0.49
N ALA A 224 -1.34 11.33 -0.74
CA ALA A 224 -2.09 12.58 -0.63
C ALA A 224 -3.28 12.63 -1.60
N ALA A 225 -3.07 12.27 -2.86
CA ALA A 225 -4.14 12.16 -3.87
C ALA A 225 -5.16 11.06 -3.51
N GLY A 226 -4.70 9.93 -2.98
CA GLY A 226 -5.55 8.86 -2.49
C GLY A 226 -6.46 9.31 -1.33
N GLY A 227 -5.97 10.19 -0.45
CA GLY A 227 -6.79 10.83 0.58
C GLY A 227 -7.86 11.76 0.03
N GLU A 228 -7.62 12.42 -1.11
CA GLU A 228 -8.63 13.22 -1.82
C GLU A 228 -9.69 12.35 -2.51
N GLU A 229 -9.26 11.24 -3.12
CA GLU A 229 -10.17 10.23 -3.69
C GLU A 229 -11.11 9.67 -2.61
N ALA A 230 -10.56 9.35 -1.43
CA ALA A 230 -11.35 8.92 -0.27
C ALA A 230 -12.37 9.96 0.19
N ASP A 231 -12.01 11.24 0.16
CA ASP A 231 -12.95 12.33 0.46
C ASP A 231 -14.08 12.41 -0.60
N GLY A 232 -13.80 12.04 -1.85
CA GLY A 232 -14.80 11.87 -2.91
C GLY A 232 -15.77 10.73 -2.61
N ILE A 233 -15.25 9.54 -2.30
CA ILE A 233 -16.04 8.35 -1.93
C ILE A 233 -16.94 8.65 -0.72
N ALA A 234 -16.39 9.30 0.31
CA ALA A 234 -17.12 9.65 1.52
C ALA A 234 -18.24 10.69 1.28
N ARG A 235 -18.21 11.44 0.18
CA ARG A 235 -19.30 12.37 -0.20
C ARG A 235 -20.42 11.67 -0.97
N SER A 236 -20.12 10.58 -1.68
CA SER A 236 -21.09 9.81 -2.44
C SER A 236 -21.77 8.69 -1.64
N ALA A 237 -21.24 8.34 -0.47
CA ALA A 237 -21.76 7.31 0.43
C ALA A 237 -22.86 7.82 1.38
#